data_AF-A0A482X0T3-F1
#
_entry.id   AF-A0A482X0T3-F1
#
_cell.length_a   1.000
_cell.length_b   1.000
_cell.length_c   1.000
_cell.angle_alpha   90.00
_cell.angle_beta   90.00
_cell.angle_gamma   90.00
#
_symmetry.space_group_name_H-M   'P 1'
#
loop_
_entity.id
_entity.type
_entity.pdbx_description
1 polymer ?
#
loop_
_entity_poly.entity_id
_entity_poly.type
_entity_poly.pdbx_seq_one_letter_code
_entity_poly.pdbx_strand_id
1 'polypeptide(L)'
;MQDDILQHSLTVHETLKFAAKLKIKSTSLQKKKMKDILNTVGLSGKLNTLVCNLSGGEMRKLSIAVELLTEPSIMFLDEPTSGLDISSAEKCMRALKEVASRGVMVVCSVHQPSGSMWDLFDHIYVMTGGMCTFQGCPRRLMDYLHSLDLTCPINYSPADHVLEVTLEEYGNNLSRLVSASRNGANREWRHSHREIPHEGEINKINLDESKLPSCAVKRLSNPFISSQKCHMISFMKQFLVLLERSAVGLLKSKETVRVRLMIHVVMGLFFGTLYWRIGTNAAHIRDNHSLLFYNLIFIMFTAYSGMIISFHLKLRITTREYFNDWYSLKAFYLAENIVDMIFQIFCSTTLCLFVYLLSGQPLDPMRFFLFTSACAIVALISQTFGVLVCISLRFKHAVVFGSLFIMPWVIFSGYFLRLGDAPWFSHWLFHINFVKYGFQCVILSIYGYNRPRMSCSKDYCHFVFPQKFLKHLQLQHEEYSFNFLILTLILILSKIVTFHALKYQLKHKRKKSNDEE
;
A
#
# COMPACT_ATOMS: atom_id res chain seq x y z
N MET A 1 6.26 13.59 -2.38
CA MET A 1 6.25 12.60 -3.48
C MET A 1 5.13 12.95 -4.45
N GLN A 2 5.42 12.86 -5.74
CA GLN A 2 4.54 13.24 -6.85
C GLN A 2 3.25 12.39 -6.88
N ASP A 3 3.34 11.07 -6.66
CA ASP A 3 2.18 10.17 -6.64
C ASP A 3 1.39 10.23 -5.32
N ASP A 4 0.10 10.60 -5.40
CA ASP A 4 -0.84 10.52 -4.28
C ASP A 4 -1.37 9.11 -4.10
N ILE A 5 -0.60 8.27 -3.41
CA ILE A 5 -0.98 6.88 -3.17
C ILE A 5 -1.80 6.78 -1.88
N LEU A 6 -3.13 6.79 -2.02
CA LEU A 6 -4.10 6.63 -0.93
C LEU A 6 -4.92 5.34 -1.11
N GLN A 7 -5.56 4.86 -0.05
CA GLN A 7 -6.40 3.67 -0.12
C GLN A 7 -7.76 3.98 -0.78
N HIS A 8 -7.95 3.50 -2.00
CA HIS A 8 -9.12 3.80 -2.85
C HIS A 8 -10.47 3.34 -2.26
N SER A 9 -10.48 2.29 -1.44
CA SER A 9 -11.70 1.70 -0.87
C SER A 9 -12.31 2.47 0.31
N LEU A 10 -11.57 3.44 0.85
CA LEU A 10 -11.99 4.22 2.02
C LEU A 10 -12.63 5.54 1.59
N THR A 11 -13.41 6.14 2.49
CA THR A 11 -13.90 7.52 2.28
C THR A 11 -12.87 8.56 2.73
N VAL A 12 -13.07 9.82 2.32
CA VAL A 12 -12.29 10.98 2.81
C VAL A 12 -12.27 11.01 4.34
N HIS A 13 -13.43 10.88 4.98
CA HIS A 13 -13.55 10.88 6.43
C HIS A 13 -12.80 9.70 7.07
N GLU A 14 -12.92 8.50 6.52
CA GLU A 14 -12.26 7.31 7.07
C GLU A 14 -10.74 7.39 6.95
N THR A 15 -10.25 7.86 5.81
CA THR A 15 -8.81 8.05 5.56
C THR A 15 -8.20 8.97 6.61
N LEU A 16 -8.83 10.15 6.83
CA LEU A 16 -8.39 11.08 7.87
C LEU A 16 -8.59 10.53 9.29
N LYS A 17 -9.69 9.83 9.56
CA LYS A 17 -9.95 9.22 10.87
C LYS A 17 -8.89 8.18 11.22
N PHE A 18 -8.49 7.31 10.30
CA PHE A 18 -7.45 6.32 10.53
C PHE A 18 -6.07 6.98 10.70
N ALA A 19 -5.74 7.95 9.84
CA ALA A 19 -4.51 8.72 9.99
C ALA A 19 -4.44 9.45 11.34
N ALA A 20 -5.53 10.11 11.75
CA ALA A 20 -5.63 10.80 13.03
C ALA A 20 -5.56 9.85 14.23
N LYS A 21 -6.19 8.67 14.15
CA LYS A 21 -6.09 7.61 15.18
C LYS A 21 -4.68 7.08 15.35
N LEU A 22 -3.83 7.14 14.31
CA LEU A 22 -2.44 6.68 14.32
C LEU A 22 -1.45 7.77 14.72
N LYS A 23 -1.74 9.03 14.38
CA LYS A 23 -0.86 10.20 14.63
C LYS A 23 -1.17 10.94 15.93
N ILE A 24 -2.41 10.92 16.42
CA ILE A 24 -2.86 11.73 17.58
C ILE A 24 -3.42 10.83 18.69
N LYS A 25 -2.98 11.01 19.94
CA LYS A 25 -3.44 10.20 21.09
C LYS A 25 -4.87 10.56 21.55
N SER A 26 -5.20 11.84 21.65
CA SER A 26 -6.45 12.35 22.22
C SER A 26 -7.60 12.36 21.21
N THR A 27 -8.71 11.69 21.54
CA THR A 27 -9.89 11.58 20.67
C THR A 27 -10.61 12.91 20.46
N SER A 28 -10.66 13.79 21.46
CA SER A 28 -11.29 15.12 21.31
C SER A 28 -10.48 15.99 20.35
N LEU A 29 -9.14 15.94 20.47
CA LEU A 29 -8.24 16.66 19.59
C LEU A 29 -8.27 16.13 18.16
N GLN A 30 -8.40 14.80 17.96
CA GLN A 30 -8.56 14.19 16.64
C GLN A 30 -9.74 14.79 15.87
N LYS A 31 -10.92 14.86 16.50
CA LYS A 31 -12.14 15.38 15.86
C LYS A 31 -12.01 16.86 15.51
N LYS A 32 -11.47 17.67 16.43
CA LYS A 32 -11.27 19.11 16.22
C LYS A 32 -10.30 19.36 15.07
N LYS A 33 -9.09 18.79 15.13
CA LYS A 33 -8.06 18.94 14.09
C LYS A 33 -8.53 18.49 12.71
N MET A 34 -9.21 17.35 12.64
CA MET A 34 -9.73 16.84 11.37
C MET A 34 -10.72 17.82 10.73
N LYS A 35 -11.64 18.39 11.52
CA LYS A 35 -12.60 19.40 11.04
C LYS A 35 -11.89 20.67 10.56
N ASP A 36 -10.91 21.15 11.31
CA ASP A 36 -10.15 22.35 10.98
C ASP A 36 -9.36 22.17 9.67
N ILE A 37 -8.69 21.03 9.50
CA ILE A 37 -7.93 20.69 8.29
C ILE A 37 -8.86 20.56 7.08
N LEU A 38 -10.00 19.88 7.22
CA LEU A 38 -10.98 19.72 6.14
C LEU A 38 -11.52 21.06 5.63
N ASN A 39 -11.75 22.01 6.56
CA ASN A 39 -12.17 23.37 6.21
C ASN A 39 -11.05 24.13 5.47
N THR A 40 -9.81 24.05 5.97
CA THR A 40 -8.62 24.69 5.37
C THR A 40 -8.39 24.22 3.94
N VAL A 41 -8.51 22.91 3.71
CA VAL A 41 -8.25 22.29 2.42
C VAL A 41 -9.47 22.36 1.47
N GLY A 42 -10.65 22.72 2.00
CA GLY A 42 -11.88 22.85 1.23
C GLY A 42 -12.53 21.51 0.84
N LEU A 43 -12.39 20.47 1.67
CA LEU A 43 -12.95 19.12 1.43
C LEU A 43 -14.16 18.78 2.33
N SER A 44 -14.67 19.74 3.10
CA SER A 44 -15.78 19.53 4.05
C SER A 44 -17.08 19.03 3.41
N GLY A 45 -17.33 19.32 2.14
CA GLY A 45 -18.50 18.83 1.40
C GLY A 45 -18.40 17.37 0.89
N LYS A 46 -17.21 16.74 0.96
CA LYS A 46 -16.93 15.45 0.30
C LYS A 46 -16.62 14.31 1.27
N LEU A 47 -16.95 14.44 2.55
CA LEU A 47 -16.56 13.51 3.63
C LEU A 47 -16.91 12.04 3.38
N ASN A 48 -18.08 11.79 2.80
CA ASN A 48 -18.59 10.44 2.54
C ASN A 48 -18.24 9.91 1.14
N THR A 49 -17.49 10.68 0.35
CA THR A 49 -17.05 10.28 -0.99
C THR A 49 -15.92 9.27 -0.86
N LEU A 50 -15.95 8.20 -1.65
CA LEU A 50 -14.86 7.25 -1.77
C LEU A 50 -13.64 7.91 -2.42
N VAL A 51 -12.44 7.56 -1.96
CA VAL A 51 -11.19 8.12 -2.49
C VAL A 51 -11.04 7.85 -3.99
N CYS A 52 -11.51 6.71 -4.50
CA CYS A 52 -11.50 6.41 -5.94
C CYS A 52 -12.38 7.33 -6.80
N ASN A 53 -13.33 8.05 -6.20
CA ASN A 53 -14.27 8.92 -6.91
C ASN A 53 -13.90 10.40 -6.79
N LEU A 54 -12.75 10.71 -6.18
CA LEU A 54 -12.24 12.07 -6.10
C LEU A 54 -11.57 12.47 -7.41
N SER A 55 -11.68 13.76 -7.78
CA SER A 55 -10.84 14.33 -8.83
C SER A 55 -9.35 14.33 -8.40
N GLY A 56 -8.43 14.42 -9.36
CA GLY A 56 -6.99 14.49 -9.06
C GLY A 56 -6.64 15.62 -8.06
N GLY A 57 -7.27 16.79 -8.21
CA GLY A 57 -7.10 17.92 -7.28
C GLY A 57 -7.64 17.67 -5.88
N GLU A 58 -8.79 17.00 -5.75
CA GLU A 58 -9.32 16.60 -4.45
C GLU A 58 -8.47 15.52 -3.78
N MET A 59 -7.90 14.60 -4.57
CA MET A 59 -6.99 13.56 -4.08
C MET A 59 -5.68 14.17 -3.56
N ARG A 60 -5.12 15.13 -4.29
CA ARG A 60 -3.93 15.91 -3.87
C ARG A 60 -4.16 16.65 -2.57
N LYS A 61 -5.29 17.34 -2.48
CA LYS A 61 -5.76 18.02 -1.28
C LYS A 61 -5.89 17.06 -0.09
N LEU A 62 -6.45 15.88 -0.29
CA LEU A 62 -6.57 14.86 0.77
C LEU A 62 -5.19 14.35 1.22
N SER A 63 -4.26 14.14 0.29
CA SER A 63 -2.87 13.76 0.57
C SER A 63 -2.17 14.80 1.44
N ILE A 64 -2.35 16.09 1.14
CA ILE A 64 -1.86 17.22 1.95
C ILE A 64 -2.53 17.21 3.34
N ALA A 65 -3.86 17.10 3.39
CA ALA A 65 -4.64 17.09 4.64
C ALA A 65 -4.16 15.99 5.62
N VAL A 66 -3.80 14.84 5.10
CA VAL A 66 -3.28 13.70 5.86
C VAL A 66 -1.92 14.00 6.50
N GLU A 67 -1.05 14.76 5.83
CA GLU A 67 0.25 15.17 6.38
C GLU A 67 0.14 16.36 7.34
N LEU A 68 -0.86 17.23 7.17
CA LEU A 68 -1.12 18.32 8.13
C LEU A 68 -1.55 17.82 9.51
N LEU A 69 -2.02 16.58 9.64
CA LEU A 69 -2.39 15.97 10.93
C LEU A 69 -1.22 15.89 11.92
N THR A 70 0.03 15.80 11.44
CA THR A 70 1.23 15.78 12.30
C THR A 70 1.68 17.17 12.77
N GLU A 71 1.06 18.25 12.29
CA GLU A 71 1.52 19.65 12.54
C GLU A 71 3.03 19.81 12.32
N PRO A 72 3.53 19.51 11.10
CA PRO A 72 4.95 19.65 10.81
C PRO A 72 5.38 21.11 10.90
N SER A 73 6.60 21.37 11.39
CA SER A 73 7.20 22.71 11.34
C SER A 73 7.65 23.09 9.92
N ILE A 74 8.03 22.10 9.12
CA ILE A 74 8.49 22.24 7.74
C ILE A 74 7.78 21.19 6.88
N MET A 75 7.22 21.59 5.75
CA MET A 75 6.53 20.72 4.80
C MET A 75 7.18 20.86 3.42
N PHE A 76 7.63 19.74 2.87
CA PHE A 76 8.16 19.63 1.51
C PHE A 76 7.09 19.06 0.59
N LEU A 77 6.74 19.80 -0.48
CA LEU A 77 5.81 19.37 -1.50
C LEU A 77 6.49 19.36 -2.85
N ASP A 78 6.53 18.20 -3.47
CA ASP A 78 7.10 18.03 -4.79
C ASP A 78 6.00 18.16 -5.84
N GLU A 79 6.02 19.25 -6.61
CA GLU A 79 5.04 19.61 -7.65
C GLU A 79 3.57 19.50 -7.20
N PRO A 80 3.11 20.31 -6.22
CA PRO A 80 1.76 20.20 -5.69
C PRO A 80 0.66 20.55 -6.72
N THR A 81 0.99 21.27 -7.78
CA THR A 81 0.06 21.75 -8.82
C THR A 81 0.05 20.88 -10.08
N SER A 82 0.95 19.90 -10.21
CA SER A 82 1.06 19.07 -11.40
C SER A 82 -0.18 18.20 -11.61
N GLY A 83 -0.67 18.12 -12.84
CA GLY A 83 -1.89 17.38 -13.20
C GLY A 83 -3.20 18.03 -12.76
N LEU A 84 -3.18 19.27 -12.26
CA LEU A 84 -4.37 20.03 -11.87
C LEU A 84 -4.74 21.07 -12.93
N ASP A 85 -6.04 21.36 -13.05
CA ASP A 85 -6.50 22.53 -13.79
C ASP A 85 -6.11 23.82 -13.04
N ILE A 86 -6.00 24.94 -13.78
CA ILE A 86 -5.56 26.23 -13.25
C ILE A 86 -6.36 26.64 -11.99
N SER A 87 -7.68 26.41 -12.00
CA SER A 87 -8.54 26.80 -10.88
C SER A 87 -8.30 25.94 -9.62
N SER A 88 -8.07 24.63 -9.80
CA SER A 88 -7.75 23.73 -8.68
C SER A 88 -6.35 23.94 -8.14
N ALA A 89 -5.38 24.21 -9.02
CA ALA A 89 -4.01 24.54 -8.65
C ALA A 89 -3.97 25.80 -7.78
N GLU A 90 -4.66 26.87 -8.19
CA GLU A 90 -4.73 28.12 -7.43
C GLU A 90 -5.40 27.91 -6.06
N LYS A 91 -6.50 27.13 -5.99
CA LYS A 91 -7.13 26.76 -4.71
C LYS A 91 -6.19 25.95 -3.81
N CYS A 92 -5.38 25.05 -4.38
CA CYS A 92 -4.39 24.29 -3.64
C CYS A 92 -3.30 25.20 -3.07
N MET A 93 -2.78 26.13 -3.87
CA MET A 93 -1.77 27.10 -3.44
C MET A 93 -2.30 28.06 -2.36
N ARG A 94 -3.57 28.50 -2.45
CA ARG A 94 -4.22 29.28 -1.39
C ARG A 94 -4.31 28.50 -0.07
N ALA A 95 -4.67 27.22 -0.12
CA ALA A 95 -4.69 26.38 1.08
C ALA A 95 -3.29 26.22 1.69
N LEU A 96 -2.26 26.04 0.86
CA LEU A 96 -0.86 26.00 1.32
C LEU A 96 -0.41 27.34 1.92
N LYS A 97 -0.84 28.46 1.34
CA LYS A 97 -0.60 29.80 1.90
C LYS A 97 -1.24 29.97 3.27
N GLU A 98 -2.47 29.49 3.44
CA GLU A 98 -3.15 29.49 4.73
C GLU A 98 -2.39 28.65 5.77
N VAL A 99 -1.91 27.46 5.37
CA VAL A 99 -1.04 26.62 6.21
C VAL A 99 0.24 27.37 6.60
N ALA A 100 0.88 28.06 5.65
CA ALA A 100 2.08 28.83 5.91
C ALA A 100 1.84 29.98 6.89
N SER A 101 0.68 30.65 6.78
CA SER A 101 0.29 31.74 7.69
C SER A 101 0.14 31.30 9.16
N ARG A 102 -0.08 30.00 9.40
CA ARG A 102 -0.15 29.40 10.74
C ARG A 102 1.23 29.09 11.35
N GLY A 103 2.32 29.45 10.67
CA GLY A 103 3.69 29.28 11.15
C GLY A 103 4.41 28.01 10.67
N VAL A 104 3.87 27.32 9.66
CA VAL A 104 4.52 26.18 9.00
C VAL A 104 5.38 26.69 7.84
N MET A 105 6.63 26.24 7.74
CA MET A 105 7.45 26.52 6.56
C MET A 105 7.05 25.58 5.42
N VAL A 106 6.49 26.12 4.35
CA VAL A 106 6.09 25.34 3.17
C VAL A 106 7.12 25.54 2.06
N VAL A 107 7.77 24.47 1.64
CA VAL A 107 8.71 24.45 0.51
C VAL A 107 8.08 23.61 -0.59
N CYS A 108 7.96 24.18 -1.79
CA CYS A 108 7.42 23.44 -2.93
C CYS A 108 8.13 23.74 -4.24
N SER A 109 8.24 22.72 -5.10
CA SER A 109 8.62 22.86 -6.50
C SER A 109 7.36 23.14 -7.33
N VAL A 110 7.39 24.10 -8.24
CA VAL A 110 6.25 24.40 -9.13
C VAL A 110 6.76 24.53 -10.54
N HIS A 111 6.22 23.72 -11.44
CA HIS A 111 6.48 23.81 -12.87
C HIS A 111 5.54 24.86 -13.47
N GLN A 112 6.10 25.95 -14.03
CA GLN A 112 5.37 27.03 -14.72
C GLN A 112 4.18 27.62 -13.92
N PRO A 113 4.44 28.47 -12.91
CA PRO A 113 3.36 29.09 -12.14
C PRO A 113 2.60 30.13 -12.96
N SER A 114 1.27 30.12 -12.88
CA SER A 114 0.44 31.17 -13.48
C SER A 114 0.68 32.52 -12.80
N GLY A 115 0.41 33.62 -13.50
CA GLY A 115 0.51 34.97 -12.93
C GLY A 115 -0.27 35.13 -11.61
N SER A 116 -1.46 34.55 -11.51
CA SER A 116 -2.24 34.58 -10.26
C SER A 116 -1.62 33.78 -9.10
N MET A 117 -0.85 32.73 -9.39
CA MET A 117 -0.11 31.97 -8.38
C MET A 117 1.16 32.71 -7.92
N TRP A 118 1.74 33.53 -8.79
CA TRP A 118 2.96 34.30 -8.50
C TRP A 118 2.83 35.16 -7.23
N ASP A 119 1.68 35.83 -7.09
CA ASP A 119 1.39 36.71 -5.96
C ASP A 119 1.20 35.98 -4.63
N LEU A 120 1.02 34.65 -4.64
CA LEU A 120 0.84 33.85 -3.43
C LEU A 120 2.18 33.52 -2.76
N PHE A 121 3.30 33.53 -3.49
CA PHE A 121 4.61 33.16 -2.96
C PHE A 121 5.18 34.26 -2.06
N ASP A 122 5.74 33.88 -0.91
CA ASP A 122 6.50 34.81 -0.06
C ASP A 122 7.95 34.97 -0.55
N HIS A 123 8.50 33.89 -1.09
CA HIS A 123 9.89 33.80 -1.50
C HIS A 123 10.01 32.80 -2.66
N ILE A 124 10.83 33.15 -3.65
CA ILE A 124 11.05 32.38 -4.87
C ILE A 124 12.53 32.00 -4.96
N TYR A 125 12.77 30.79 -5.46
CA TYR A 125 14.08 30.26 -5.78
C TYR A 125 14.00 29.67 -7.19
N VAL A 126 14.71 30.27 -8.14
CA VAL A 126 14.73 29.84 -9.55
C VAL A 126 16.03 29.10 -9.81
N MET A 127 15.92 27.92 -10.42
CA MET A 127 17.04 27.03 -10.67
C MET A 127 17.02 26.54 -12.11
N THR A 128 18.17 26.59 -12.77
CA THR A 128 18.35 26.14 -14.16
C THR A 128 19.71 25.44 -14.28
N GLY A 129 19.75 24.23 -14.84
CA GLY A 129 21.00 23.46 -14.97
C GLY A 129 21.71 23.14 -13.65
N GLY A 130 20.96 23.05 -12.53
CA GLY A 130 21.52 22.86 -11.18
C GLY A 130 22.12 24.12 -10.54
N MET A 131 22.07 25.27 -11.23
CA MET A 131 22.56 26.56 -10.75
C MET A 131 21.39 27.47 -10.35
N CYS A 132 21.59 28.26 -9.31
CA CYS A 132 20.59 29.25 -8.87
C CYS A 132 20.71 30.52 -9.71
N THR A 133 19.61 30.90 -10.36
CA THR A 133 19.55 32.10 -11.22
C THR A 133 18.95 33.27 -10.46
N PHE A 134 17.99 33.04 -9.58
CA PHE A 134 17.40 34.08 -8.73
C PHE A 134 16.94 33.51 -7.38
N GLN A 135 17.15 34.29 -6.33
CA GLN A 135 16.62 34.00 -5.00
C GLN A 135 16.12 35.29 -4.34
N GLY A 136 14.83 35.37 -4.03
CA GLY A 136 14.30 36.56 -3.38
C GLY A 136 12.78 36.66 -3.31
N CYS A 137 12.30 37.87 -3.01
CA CYS A 137 10.88 38.19 -2.99
C CYS A 137 10.34 38.29 -4.43
N PRO A 138 9.16 37.74 -4.75
CA PRO A 138 8.59 37.79 -6.10
C PRO A 138 8.47 39.21 -6.68
N ARG A 139 8.18 40.20 -5.81
CA ARG A 139 8.00 41.60 -6.22
C ARG A 139 9.29 42.27 -6.69
N ARG A 140 10.45 41.78 -6.22
CA ARG A 140 11.76 42.34 -6.57
C ARG A 140 12.41 41.68 -7.76
N LEU A 141 11.74 40.67 -8.36
CA LEU A 141 12.25 40.01 -9.54
C LEU A 141 12.44 41.01 -10.70
N MET A 142 11.47 41.92 -10.90
CA MET A 142 11.53 42.88 -12.00
C MET A 142 12.69 43.87 -11.81
N ASP A 143 12.91 44.36 -10.59
CA ASP A 143 14.05 45.22 -10.26
C ASP A 143 15.38 44.51 -10.52
N TYR A 144 15.46 43.22 -10.16
CA TYR A 144 16.63 42.39 -10.40
C TYR A 144 16.90 42.20 -11.90
N LEU A 145 15.87 41.90 -12.70
CA LEU A 145 16.03 41.76 -14.15
C LEU A 145 16.41 43.10 -14.81
N HIS A 146 15.80 44.21 -14.39
CA HIS A 146 16.17 45.55 -14.85
C HIS A 146 17.62 45.91 -14.52
N SER A 147 18.15 45.50 -13.36
CA SER A 147 19.57 45.72 -13.01
C SER A 147 20.56 45.00 -13.93
N LEU A 148 20.07 44.04 -14.71
CA LEU A 148 20.84 43.26 -15.69
C LEU A 148 20.51 43.63 -17.14
N ASP A 149 19.79 44.74 -17.35
CA ASP A 149 19.28 45.20 -18.65
C ASP A 149 18.34 44.17 -19.33
N LEU A 150 17.61 43.40 -18.53
CA LEU A 150 16.60 42.43 -19.00
C LEU A 150 15.21 43.00 -18.71
N THR A 151 14.57 43.58 -19.73
CA THR A 151 13.24 44.18 -19.60
C THR A 151 12.14 43.18 -19.92
N CYS A 152 11.19 43.03 -19.01
CA CYS A 152 10.02 42.19 -19.23
C CYS A 152 9.00 42.91 -20.14
N PRO A 153 8.46 42.23 -21.18
CA PRO A 153 7.36 42.77 -21.98
C PRO A 153 6.09 42.99 -21.13
N ILE A 154 5.30 44.00 -21.50
CA ILE A 154 4.11 44.45 -20.72
C ILE A 154 3.03 43.37 -20.61
N ASN A 155 2.92 42.49 -21.62
CA ASN A 155 1.89 41.44 -21.68
C ASN A 155 2.38 40.08 -21.17
N TYR A 156 3.55 40.03 -20.54
CA TYR A 156 4.16 38.79 -20.08
C TYR A 156 4.02 38.60 -18.57
N SER A 157 3.79 37.37 -18.14
CA SER A 157 3.87 37.02 -16.71
C SER A 157 5.34 37.08 -16.26
N PRO A 158 5.66 37.68 -15.10
CA PRO A 158 7.01 37.66 -14.54
C PRO A 158 7.57 36.25 -14.39
N ALA A 159 6.70 35.28 -14.11
CA ALA A 159 7.02 33.87 -14.00
C ALA A 159 7.54 33.28 -15.32
N ASP A 160 6.84 33.56 -16.41
CA ASP A 160 7.17 33.02 -17.72
C ASP A 160 8.44 33.70 -18.24
N HIS A 161 8.53 35.02 -18.07
CA HIS A 161 9.69 35.78 -18.53
C HIS A 161 10.99 35.33 -17.86
N VAL A 162 11.01 35.13 -16.53
CA VAL A 162 12.25 34.66 -15.87
C VAL A 162 12.63 33.26 -16.33
N LEU A 163 11.66 32.38 -16.59
CA LEU A 163 11.93 31.03 -17.09
C LEU A 163 12.51 31.07 -18.50
N GLU A 164 11.89 31.79 -19.45
CA GLU A 164 12.38 31.91 -20.83
C GLU A 164 13.78 32.53 -20.91
N VAL A 165 14.04 33.56 -20.11
CA VAL A 165 15.38 34.18 -20.04
C VAL A 165 16.41 33.18 -19.51
N THR A 166 16.06 32.36 -18.52
CA THR A 166 16.97 31.32 -18.01
C THR A 166 17.16 30.14 -18.96
N LEU A 167 16.18 29.86 -19.82
CA LEU A 167 16.23 28.80 -20.84
C LEU A 167 16.96 29.21 -22.13
N GLU A 168 17.60 30.38 -22.12
CA GLU A 168 18.39 30.93 -23.23
C GLU A 168 17.59 31.26 -24.52
N GLU A 169 16.26 31.35 -24.45
CA GLU A 169 15.42 31.74 -25.60
C GLU A 169 15.70 33.19 -26.06
N TYR A 170 16.15 34.05 -25.15
CA TYR A 170 16.58 35.43 -25.41
C TYR A 170 18.12 35.59 -25.39
N GLY A 171 18.86 34.52 -25.71
CA GLY A 171 20.34 34.50 -25.73
C GLY A 171 20.98 33.98 -24.44
N ASN A 172 22.31 33.90 -24.40
CA ASN A 172 23.09 33.32 -23.30
C ASN A 172 23.18 34.25 -22.08
N ASN A 173 22.05 34.42 -21.38
CA ASN A 173 21.93 35.23 -20.17
C ASN A 173 22.07 34.42 -18.87
N LEU A 174 22.13 33.09 -18.98
CA LEU A 174 22.23 32.19 -17.83
C LEU A 174 23.48 32.47 -16.99
N SER A 175 24.64 32.60 -17.63
CA SER A 175 25.92 32.92 -16.97
C SER A 175 25.87 34.25 -16.21
N ARG A 176 25.23 35.28 -16.80
CA ARG A 176 25.03 36.60 -16.18
C ARG A 176 24.15 36.50 -14.94
N LEU A 177 23.01 35.83 -15.03
CA LEU A 177 22.08 35.64 -13.90
C LEU A 177 22.74 34.87 -12.74
N VAL A 178 23.42 33.76 -13.04
CA VAL A 178 24.13 32.96 -12.04
C VAL A 178 25.24 33.76 -11.35
N SER A 179 25.98 34.59 -12.09
CA SER A 179 27.01 35.46 -11.51
C SER A 179 26.42 36.55 -10.60
N ALA A 180 25.29 37.15 -11.02
CA ALA A 180 24.59 38.19 -10.27
C ALA A 180 23.90 37.66 -9.00
N SER A 181 23.36 36.46 -9.06
CA SER A 181 22.81 35.75 -7.89
C SER A 181 23.91 35.21 -6.97
N ARG A 182 25.16 35.16 -7.44
CA ARG A 182 26.30 34.45 -6.83
C ARG A 182 25.92 33.01 -6.48
N ASN A 183 25.24 32.32 -7.40
CA ASN A 183 24.68 30.99 -7.21
C ASN A 183 23.83 30.87 -5.92
N GLY A 184 22.99 31.88 -5.64
CA GLY A 184 22.12 31.93 -4.46
C GLY A 184 22.78 32.46 -3.18
N ALA A 185 24.06 32.85 -3.20
CA ALA A 185 24.70 33.48 -2.05
C ALA A 185 24.25 34.94 -1.86
N ASN A 186 23.78 35.61 -2.92
CA ASN A 186 23.28 36.97 -2.84
C ASN A 186 21.91 37.03 -2.13
N ARG A 187 21.83 37.76 -1.00
CA ARG A 187 20.62 37.91 -0.18
C ARG A 187 19.92 39.27 -0.34
N GLU A 188 20.47 40.15 -1.18
CA GLU A 188 20.01 41.52 -1.36
C GLU A 188 18.53 41.62 -1.75
N TRP A 189 18.06 40.66 -2.56
CA TRP A 189 16.70 40.62 -3.11
C TRP A 189 15.68 39.92 -2.20
N ARG A 190 16.07 39.48 -1.00
CA ARG A 190 15.22 38.71 -0.08
C ARG A 190 14.15 39.54 0.63
N HIS A 191 14.45 40.81 0.93
CA HIS A 191 13.52 41.69 1.63
C HIS A 191 12.81 42.64 0.65
N SER A 192 11.48 42.73 0.79
CA SER A 192 10.68 43.82 0.20
C SER A 192 11.06 45.11 0.93
N HIS A 193 11.78 46.03 0.27
CA HIS A 193 11.97 47.37 0.82
C HIS A 193 10.58 48.01 0.94
N ARG A 194 10.08 48.21 2.16
CA ARG A 194 8.97 49.13 2.42
C ARG A 194 9.59 50.43 2.90
N GLU A 195 9.45 51.45 2.05
CA GLU A 195 9.51 52.91 2.29
C GLU A 195 10.71 53.49 3.06
N ILE A 196 11.62 54.13 2.31
CA ILE A 196 12.41 55.27 2.82
C ILE A 196 11.66 56.53 2.34
N PRO A 197 11.03 57.33 3.22
CA PRO A 197 10.63 58.68 2.87
C PRO A 197 11.89 59.55 2.74
N HIS A 198 11.89 60.40 1.71
CA HIS A 198 12.96 61.29 1.29
C HIS A 198 13.77 61.99 2.40
N GLU A 199 15.06 62.13 2.13
CA GLU A 199 16.02 63.00 2.83
C GLU A 199 15.49 64.42 3.00
N GLY A 200 15.51 64.89 4.25
CA GLY A 200 15.17 66.25 4.64
C GLY A 200 15.40 66.46 6.12
N GLU A 201 16.66 66.70 6.47
CA GLU A 201 17.11 67.50 7.62
C GLU A 201 16.97 66.98 9.08
N ILE A 202 18.15 66.93 9.73
CA ILE A 202 18.45 67.44 11.09
C ILE A 202 18.59 66.43 12.26
N ASN A 203 19.87 66.37 12.70
CA ASN A 203 20.43 66.24 14.06
C ASN A 203 20.70 64.88 14.72
N LYS A 204 22.02 64.68 14.89
CA LYS A 204 22.73 63.97 15.97
C LYS A 204 21.91 63.75 17.25
N ILE A 205 21.60 62.49 17.53
CA ILE A 205 21.45 61.98 18.89
C ILE A 205 22.18 60.64 18.96
N ASN A 206 23.27 60.60 19.75
CA ASN A 206 23.88 59.36 20.23
C ASN A 206 22.84 58.59 21.05
N LEU A 207 22.57 57.32 20.74
CA LEU A 207 22.00 56.33 21.68
C LEU A 207 22.01 54.93 21.04
N ASP A 208 22.80 54.04 21.64
CA ASP A 208 22.70 52.57 21.73
C ASP A 208 22.33 51.73 20.50
N GLU A 209 23.21 50.74 20.21
CA GLU A 209 23.01 49.56 19.34
C GLU A 209 21.85 48.62 19.77
N SER A 210 20.84 49.10 20.49
CA SER A 210 19.79 48.28 21.10
C SER A 210 18.36 48.73 20.78
N LYS A 211 18.05 49.11 19.53
CA LYS A 211 16.67 49.16 18.99
C LYS A 211 16.66 49.38 17.46
N LEU A 212 16.71 48.30 16.68
CA LEU A 212 16.19 48.31 15.30
C LEU A 212 14.67 48.02 15.33
N PRO A 213 13.81 48.78 14.64
CA PRO A 213 12.42 48.42 14.45
C PRO A 213 12.34 47.34 13.37
N SER A 214 12.51 46.09 13.79
CA SER A 214 12.18 44.93 12.97
C SER A 214 10.68 44.99 12.63
N CYS A 215 10.32 44.96 11.35
CA CYS A 215 9.04 44.36 10.96
C CYS A 215 9.07 42.94 11.48
N ALA A 216 8.45 42.79 12.64
CA ALA A 216 8.35 41.57 13.37
C ALA A 216 7.58 40.56 12.50
N VAL A 217 8.32 39.69 11.82
CA VAL A 217 8.13 38.28 12.17
C VAL A 217 8.25 38.28 13.68
N LYS A 218 7.12 38.18 14.40
CA LYS A 218 7.17 37.81 15.80
C LYS A 218 8.05 36.57 15.82
N ARG A 219 9.33 36.73 16.15
CA ARG A 219 10.07 35.70 16.86
C ARG A 219 9.21 35.54 18.09
N LEU A 220 8.30 34.56 18.04
CA LEU A 220 7.77 33.99 19.26
C LEU A 220 9.04 33.58 20.00
N SER A 221 9.42 34.44 20.95
CA SER A 221 10.40 34.20 21.98
C SER A 221 9.81 33.17 22.94
N ASN A 222 9.51 32.02 22.37
CA ASN A 222 9.26 30.78 23.05
C ASN A 222 10.15 29.79 22.31
N PRO A 223 11.29 29.38 22.90
CA PRO A 223 11.86 28.08 22.60
C PRO A 223 10.92 26.99 23.17
N PHE A 224 9.65 27.03 22.76
CA PHE A 224 8.75 25.88 22.74
C PHE A 224 8.79 25.29 21.33
N ILE A 225 9.99 25.13 20.77
CA ILE A 225 10.28 23.86 20.11
C ILE A 225 10.42 22.85 21.25
N SER A 226 9.32 22.60 21.97
CA SER A 226 9.14 21.23 22.42
C SER A 226 9.14 20.50 21.10
N SER A 227 10.22 19.76 20.82
CA SER A 227 10.09 18.56 20.03
C SER A 227 8.91 17.89 20.70
N GLN A 228 7.71 18.04 20.14
CA GLN A 228 6.55 17.35 20.64
C GLN A 228 6.91 15.95 20.26
N LYS A 229 7.62 15.26 21.17
CA LYS A 229 8.03 13.87 21.04
C LYS A 229 6.78 13.23 20.50
N CYS A 230 6.84 12.77 19.25
CA CYS A 230 5.77 12.02 18.63
C CYS A 230 5.54 10.88 19.61
N HIS A 231 4.56 11.07 20.49
CA HIS A 231 4.34 10.15 21.59
C HIS A 231 3.70 8.98 20.88
N MET A 232 4.54 8.04 20.45
CA MET A 232 4.11 6.89 19.67
C MET A 232 2.94 6.26 20.40
N ILE A 233 1.88 6.05 19.63
CA ILE A 233 0.74 5.28 20.10
C ILE A 233 1.23 3.87 20.42
N SER A 234 0.69 3.25 21.47
CA SER A 234 1.09 1.90 21.87
C SER A 234 0.91 0.91 20.71
N PHE A 235 1.77 -0.10 20.65
CA PHE A 235 1.72 -1.14 19.62
C PHE A 235 0.32 -1.76 19.48
N MET A 236 -0.35 -2.07 20.59
CA MET A 236 -1.69 -2.66 20.58
C MET A 236 -2.73 -1.73 19.98
N LYS A 237 -2.67 -0.42 20.27
CA LYS A 237 -3.59 0.53 19.67
C LYS A 237 -3.29 0.73 18.18
N GLN A 238 -2.02 0.73 17.76
CA GLN A 238 -1.67 0.70 16.33
C GLN A 238 -2.26 -0.54 15.64
N PHE A 239 -2.03 -1.73 16.22
CA PHE A 239 -2.51 -2.99 15.69
C PHE A 239 -4.04 -3.03 15.56
N LEU A 240 -4.78 -2.64 16.60
CA LEU A 240 -6.25 -2.63 16.56
C LEU A 240 -6.80 -1.64 15.52
N VAL A 241 -6.19 -0.46 15.40
CA VAL A 241 -6.60 0.53 14.39
C VAL A 241 -6.31 0.02 12.97
N LEU A 242 -5.18 -0.65 12.76
CA LEU A 242 -4.83 -1.23 11.45
C LEU A 242 -5.71 -2.44 11.13
N LEU A 243 -6.08 -3.24 12.14
CA LEU A 243 -7.02 -4.35 11.99
C LEU A 243 -8.41 -3.84 11.58
N GLU A 244 -8.91 -2.81 12.27
CA GLU A 244 -10.16 -2.12 11.91
C GLU A 244 -10.08 -1.56 10.49
N ARG A 245 -8.99 -0.88 10.13
CA ARG A 245 -8.77 -0.32 8.79
C ARG A 245 -8.77 -1.39 7.71
N SER A 246 -8.06 -2.49 7.92
CA SER A 246 -7.96 -3.60 6.97
C SER A 246 -9.32 -4.30 6.79
N ALA A 247 -10.05 -4.55 7.89
CA ALA A 247 -11.38 -5.13 7.84
C ALA A 247 -12.40 -4.24 7.12
N VAL A 248 -12.44 -2.94 7.45
CA VAL A 248 -13.31 -1.98 6.75
C VAL A 248 -12.94 -1.87 5.27
N GLY A 249 -11.63 -1.84 4.96
CA GLY A 249 -11.13 -1.83 3.58
C GLY A 249 -11.62 -3.03 2.79
N LEU A 250 -11.51 -4.24 3.37
CA LEU A 250 -12.00 -5.47 2.76
C LEU A 250 -13.52 -5.42 2.54
N LEU A 251 -14.29 -5.12 3.57
CA LEU A 251 -15.77 -5.07 3.49
C LEU A 251 -16.28 -4.04 2.49
N LYS A 252 -15.59 -2.90 2.35
CA LYS A 252 -15.95 -1.85 1.38
C LYS A 252 -15.46 -2.13 -0.03
N SER A 253 -14.46 -2.99 -0.22
CA SER A 253 -14.02 -3.46 -1.54
C SER A 253 -15.03 -4.45 -2.16
N LYS A 254 -16.27 -3.98 -2.37
CA LYS A 254 -17.42 -4.80 -2.80
C LYS A 254 -17.11 -5.63 -4.04
N GLU A 255 -16.44 -5.05 -5.03
CA GLU A 255 -16.09 -5.74 -6.27
C GLU A 255 -15.13 -6.91 -6.01
N THR A 256 -14.04 -6.69 -5.25
CA THR A 256 -13.07 -7.74 -4.91
C THR A 256 -13.72 -8.89 -4.12
N VAL A 257 -14.52 -8.55 -3.10
CA VAL A 257 -15.21 -9.55 -2.28
C VAL A 257 -16.25 -10.31 -3.10
N ARG A 258 -17.07 -9.60 -3.89
CA ARG A 258 -18.11 -10.21 -4.73
C ARG A 258 -17.52 -11.16 -5.76
N VAL A 259 -16.49 -10.73 -6.51
CA VAL A 259 -15.85 -11.56 -7.54
C VAL A 259 -15.21 -12.79 -6.92
N ARG A 260 -14.48 -12.65 -5.81
CA ARG A 260 -13.86 -13.80 -5.14
C ARG A 260 -14.89 -14.80 -4.64
N LEU A 261 -15.96 -14.33 -3.98
CA LEU A 261 -17.02 -15.22 -3.49
C LEU A 261 -17.75 -15.91 -4.65
N MET A 262 -18.11 -15.16 -5.70
CA MET A 262 -18.78 -15.68 -6.88
C MET A 262 -17.97 -16.79 -7.55
N ILE A 263 -16.66 -16.59 -7.74
CA ILE A 263 -15.78 -17.61 -8.33
C ILE A 263 -15.78 -18.91 -7.51
N HIS A 264 -15.73 -18.83 -6.18
CA HIS A 264 -15.76 -20.03 -5.33
C HIS A 264 -17.14 -20.71 -5.34
N VAL A 265 -18.23 -19.95 -5.35
CA VAL A 265 -19.59 -20.51 -5.45
C VAL A 265 -19.78 -21.20 -6.80
N VAL A 266 -19.48 -20.52 -7.91
CA VAL A 266 -19.66 -21.05 -9.27
C VAL A 266 -18.80 -22.31 -9.47
N MET A 267 -17.54 -22.29 -9.05
CA MET A 267 -16.65 -23.45 -9.19
C MET A 267 -17.02 -24.59 -8.24
N GLY A 268 -17.57 -24.29 -7.06
CA GLY A 268 -18.07 -25.30 -6.13
C GLY A 268 -19.30 -26.02 -6.66
N LEU A 269 -20.23 -25.25 -7.25
CA LEU A 269 -21.37 -25.81 -7.97
C LEU A 269 -20.91 -26.63 -9.17
N PHE A 270 -19.99 -26.10 -9.98
CA PHE A 270 -19.47 -26.79 -11.17
C PHE A 270 -18.79 -28.13 -10.84
N PHE A 271 -17.85 -28.17 -9.88
CA PHE A 271 -17.22 -29.41 -9.47
C PHE A 271 -18.20 -30.36 -8.77
N GLY A 272 -19.11 -29.82 -7.96
CA GLY A 272 -20.12 -30.60 -7.26
C GLY A 272 -21.11 -31.29 -8.20
N THR A 273 -21.57 -30.61 -9.25
CA THR A 273 -22.49 -31.18 -10.25
C THR A 273 -21.79 -32.10 -11.23
N LEU A 274 -20.56 -31.79 -11.64
CA LEU A 274 -19.77 -32.65 -12.53
C LEU A 274 -19.52 -34.03 -11.91
N TYR A 275 -19.28 -34.08 -10.60
CA TYR A 275 -19.03 -35.31 -9.85
C TYR A 275 -20.22 -35.73 -8.96
N TRP A 276 -21.44 -35.57 -9.48
CA TRP A 276 -22.68 -35.78 -8.72
C TRP A 276 -22.75 -37.14 -8.03
N ARG A 277 -22.88 -37.13 -6.69
CA ARG A 277 -23.06 -38.33 -5.83
C ARG A 277 -22.03 -39.46 -6.02
N ILE A 278 -20.83 -39.16 -6.51
CA ILE A 278 -19.75 -40.14 -6.71
C ILE A 278 -19.10 -40.59 -5.38
N GLY A 279 -19.15 -39.77 -4.34
CA GLY A 279 -18.41 -39.94 -3.09
C GLY A 279 -18.76 -41.21 -2.29
N THR A 280 -19.95 -41.78 -2.45
CA THR A 280 -20.38 -43.02 -1.77
C THR A 280 -20.07 -44.30 -2.54
N ASN A 281 -19.84 -44.21 -3.86
CA ASN A 281 -19.73 -45.36 -4.75
C ASN A 281 -18.27 -45.77 -5.02
N ALA A 282 -17.93 -47.02 -4.66
CA ALA A 282 -16.61 -47.61 -4.84
C ALA A 282 -16.22 -47.77 -6.32
N ALA A 283 -17.17 -47.84 -7.24
CA ALA A 283 -16.90 -47.95 -8.67
C ALA A 283 -16.18 -46.72 -9.24
N HIS A 284 -16.40 -45.56 -8.62
CA HIS A 284 -15.92 -44.24 -9.05
C HIS A 284 -14.90 -43.65 -8.08
N ILE A 285 -14.20 -44.50 -7.32
CA ILE A 285 -13.25 -44.02 -6.29
C ILE A 285 -12.09 -43.19 -6.89
N ARG A 286 -11.66 -43.51 -8.11
CA ARG A 286 -10.62 -42.76 -8.84
C ARG A 286 -11.11 -41.39 -9.28
N ASP A 287 -12.38 -41.31 -9.68
CA ASP A 287 -13.01 -40.05 -10.06
C ASP A 287 -13.15 -39.15 -8.83
N ASN A 288 -13.55 -39.73 -7.68
CA ASN A 288 -13.59 -39.00 -6.41
C ASN A 288 -12.20 -38.53 -5.96
N HIS A 289 -11.16 -39.36 -6.12
CA HIS A 289 -9.78 -38.98 -5.84
C HIS A 289 -9.35 -37.76 -6.68
N SER A 290 -9.72 -37.74 -7.95
CA SER A 290 -9.46 -36.63 -8.88
C SER A 290 -10.21 -35.36 -8.47
N LEU A 291 -11.50 -35.47 -8.10
CA LEU A 291 -12.31 -34.35 -7.58
C LEU A 291 -11.64 -33.70 -6.37
N LEU A 292 -11.21 -34.50 -5.38
CA LEU A 292 -10.57 -34.00 -4.16
C LEU A 292 -9.27 -33.24 -4.46
N PHE A 293 -8.50 -33.72 -5.44
CA PHE A 293 -7.29 -33.07 -5.91
C PHE A 293 -7.56 -31.75 -6.63
N TYR A 294 -8.52 -31.73 -7.57
CA TYR A 294 -8.90 -30.52 -8.28
C TYR A 294 -9.46 -29.44 -7.35
N ASN A 295 -10.25 -29.83 -6.35
CA ASN A 295 -10.71 -28.91 -5.30
C ASN A 295 -9.53 -28.26 -4.55
N LEU A 296 -8.55 -29.08 -4.14
CA LEU A 296 -7.37 -28.60 -3.42
C LEU A 296 -6.54 -27.62 -4.25
N ILE A 297 -6.24 -27.98 -5.51
CA ILE A 297 -5.45 -27.13 -6.42
C ILE A 297 -6.18 -25.84 -6.74
N PHE A 298 -7.49 -25.89 -6.95
CA PHE A 298 -8.26 -24.70 -7.25
C PHE A 298 -8.19 -23.68 -6.11
N ILE A 299 -8.41 -24.12 -4.85
CA ILE A 299 -8.27 -23.26 -3.67
C ILE A 299 -6.85 -22.69 -3.56
N MET A 300 -5.84 -23.53 -3.79
CA MET A 300 -4.42 -23.15 -3.76
C MET A 300 -4.12 -22.04 -4.79
N PHE A 301 -4.56 -22.24 -6.03
CA PHE A 301 -4.32 -21.31 -7.14
C PHE A 301 -5.04 -19.97 -6.94
N THR A 302 -6.32 -19.98 -6.54
CA THR A 302 -7.07 -18.75 -6.32
C THR A 302 -6.52 -17.94 -5.14
N ALA A 303 -6.10 -18.61 -4.05
CA ALA A 303 -5.46 -17.98 -2.91
C ALA A 303 -4.11 -17.34 -3.29
N TYR A 304 -3.30 -18.02 -4.08
CA TYR A 304 -2.00 -17.53 -4.53
C TYR A 304 -2.14 -16.34 -5.49
N SER A 305 -2.90 -16.51 -6.58
CA SER A 305 -3.03 -15.51 -7.64
C SER A 305 -3.72 -14.23 -7.16
N GLY A 306 -4.78 -14.38 -6.36
CA GLY A 306 -5.50 -13.23 -5.78
C GLY A 306 -4.61 -12.35 -4.89
N MET A 307 -3.65 -12.96 -4.19
CA MET A 307 -2.75 -12.24 -3.29
C MET A 307 -1.63 -11.50 -4.00
N ILE A 308 -1.12 -12.01 -5.11
CA ILE A 308 -0.14 -11.29 -5.93
C ILE A 308 -0.71 -9.95 -6.36
N ILE A 309 -1.93 -9.92 -6.90
CA ILE A 309 -2.52 -8.69 -7.45
C ILE A 309 -2.86 -7.70 -6.33
N SER A 310 -3.57 -8.15 -5.29
CA SER A 310 -4.03 -7.30 -4.20
C SER A 310 -2.88 -6.71 -3.37
N PHE A 311 -1.86 -7.52 -3.06
CA PHE A 311 -0.78 -7.08 -2.18
C PHE A 311 0.17 -6.07 -2.85
N HIS A 312 0.33 -6.09 -4.18
CA HIS A 312 1.15 -5.08 -4.87
C HIS A 312 0.62 -3.66 -4.69
N LEU A 313 -0.70 -3.48 -4.69
CA LEU A 313 -1.33 -2.19 -4.43
C LEU A 313 -1.11 -1.76 -2.97
N LYS A 314 -1.28 -2.69 -2.03
CA LYS A 314 -1.02 -2.45 -0.60
C LYS A 314 0.43 -2.05 -0.36
N LEU A 315 1.41 -2.74 -0.97
CA LEU A 315 2.84 -2.49 -0.79
C LEU A 315 3.25 -1.05 -1.15
N ARG A 316 2.64 -0.45 -2.17
CA ARG A 316 2.89 0.95 -2.55
C ARG A 316 2.46 1.92 -1.44
N ILE A 317 1.24 1.74 -0.91
CA ILE A 317 0.70 2.54 0.19
C ILE A 317 1.56 2.35 1.45
N THR A 318 1.88 1.09 1.80
CA THR A 318 2.70 0.77 2.98
C THR A 318 4.10 1.37 2.88
N THR A 319 4.71 1.41 1.70
CA THR A 319 6.04 2.01 1.53
C THR A 319 6.02 3.49 1.93
N ARG A 320 5.01 4.24 1.47
CA ARG A 320 4.83 5.65 1.84
C ARG A 320 4.54 5.83 3.34
N GLU A 321 3.56 5.08 3.87
CA GLU A 321 3.18 5.17 5.29
C GLU A 321 4.34 4.78 6.23
N TYR A 322 5.18 3.82 5.80
CA TYR A 322 6.37 3.39 6.53
C TYR A 322 7.47 4.45 6.53
N PHE A 323 7.70 5.15 5.41
CA PHE A 323 8.69 6.23 5.35
C PHE A 323 8.27 7.46 6.16
N ASN A 324 6.95 7.69 6.30
CA ASN A 324 6.39 8.75 7.15
C ASN A 324 6.21 8.31 8.62
N ASP A 325 6.74 7.13 9.00
CA ASP A 325 6.71 6.57 10.37
C ASP A 325 5.31 6.55 11.02
N TRP A 326 4.26 6.24 10.25
CA TRP A 326 2.88 6.21 10.77
C TRP A 326 2.63 5.12 11.81
N TYR A 327 3.28 3.96 11.65
CA TYR A 327 3.08 2.78 12.49
C TYR A 327 4.25 1.81 12.38
N SER A 328 4.33 0.89 13.34
CA SER A 328 5.30 -0.20 13.28
C SER A 328 4.94 -1.22 12.19
N LEU A 329 5.94 -1.64 11.39
CA LEU A 329 5.78 -2.65 10.34
C LEU A 329 5.20 -3.97 10.86
N LYS A 330 5.53 -4.33 12.11
CA LYS A 330 5.00 -5.51 12.80
C LYS A 330 3.48 -5.43 12.98
N ALA A 331 2.96 -4.28 13.42
CA ALA A 331 1.52 -4.09 13.66
C ALA A 331 0.73 -4.19 12.35
N PHE A 332 1.25 -3.57 11.29
CA PHE A 332 0.66 -3.65 9.95
C PHE A 332 0.64 -5.07 9.42
N TYR A 333 1.79 -5.75 9.41
CA TYR A 333 1.88 -7.10 8.88
C TYR A 333 0.93 -8.06 9.59
N LEU A 334 0.86 -8.01 10.93
CA LEU A 334 -0.03 -8.87 11.70
C LEU A 334 -1.52 -8.56 11.42
N ALA A 335 -1.89 -7.28 11.40
CA ALA A 335 -3.27 -6.86 11.16
C ALA A 335 -3.78 -7.32 9.78
N GLU A 336 -3.00 -7.08 8.73
CA GLU A 336 -3.36 -7.50 7.37
C GLU A 336 -3.44 -9.03 7.24
N ASN A 337 -2.50 -9.76 7.82
CA ASN A 337 -2.50 -11.22 7.75
C ASN A 337 -3.73 -11.84 8.43
N ILE A 338 -4.20 -11.28 9.55
CA ILE A 338 -5.37 -11.81 10.26
C ILE A 338 -6.64 -11.62 9.42
N VAL A 339 -6.86 -10.41 8.88
CA VAL A 339 -8.05 -10.12 8.06
C VAL A 339 -8.04 -10.96 6.79
N ASP A 340 -6.92 -11.01 6.09
CA ASP A 340 -6.81 -11.76 4.84
C ASP A 340 -6.96 -13.28 5.08
N MET A 341 -6.49 -13.82 6.22
CA MET A 341 -6.65 -15.22 6.62
C MET A 341 -8.11 -15.59 6.89
N ILE A 342 -8.83 -14.78 7.66
CA ILE A 342 -10.26 -15.02 7.97
C ILE A 342 -11.08 -15.07 6.68
N PHE A 343 -10.82 -14.13 5.77
CA PHE A 343 -11.52 -14.09 4.49
C PHE A 343 -11.19 -15.29 3.59
N GLN A 344 -9.93 -15.74 3.57
CA GLN A 344 -9.53 -16.92 2.80
C GLN A 344 -10.15 -18.21 3.35
N ILE A 345 -10.23 -18.37 4.68
CA ILE A 345 -10.91 -19.51 5.32
C ILE A 345 -12.39 -19.52 4.91
N PHE A 346 -13.07 -18.35 4.97
CA PHE A 346 -14.47 -18.24 4.55
C PHE A 346 -14.70 -18.66 3.09
N CYS A 347 -13.85 -18.20 2.16
CA CYS A 347 -13.92 -18.58 0.75
C CYS A 347 -13.69 -20.08 0.54
N SER A 348 -12.70 -20.65 1.25
CA SER A 348 -12.34 -22.07 1.15
C SER A 348 -13.46 -22.96 1.68
N THR A 349 -14.05 -22.60 2.83
CA THR A 349 -15.21 -23.31 3.40
C THR A 349 -16.42 -23.28 2.47
N THR A 350 -16.67 -22.14 1.80
CA THR A 350 -17.79 -22.01 0.85
C THR A 350 -17.64 -23.00 -0.32
N LEU A 351 -16.45 -23.09 -0.92
CA LEU A 351 -16.17 -24.05 -1.99
C LEU A 351 -16.32 -25.49 -1.50
N CYS A 352 -15.67 -25.81 -0.37
CA CYS A 352 -15.71 -27.15 0.21
C CYS A 352 -17.14 -27.59 0.54
N LEU A 353 -17.99 -26.67 1.02
CA LEU A 353 -19.40 -26.96 1.32
C LEU A 353 -20.15 -27.48 0.10
N PHE A 354 -20.08 -26.76 -1.03
CA PHE A 354 -20.77 -27.18 -2.26
C PHE A 354 -20.22 -28.50 -2.79
N VAL A 355 -18.89 -28.65 -2.85
CA VAL A 355 -18.26 -29.87 -3.34
C VAL A 355 -18.62 -31.06 -2.46
N TYR A 356 -18.57 -30.92 -1.14
CA TYR A 356 -18.84 -32.01 -0.19
C TYR A 356 -20.28 -32.52 -0.29
N LEU A 357 -21.25 -31.59 -0.35
CA LEU A 357 -22.67 -31.93 -0.39
C LEU A 357 -23.09 -32.52 -1.74
N LEU A 358 -22.70 -31.88 -2.86
CA LEU A 358 -23.16 -32.29 -4.19
C LEU A 358 -22.48 -33.57 -4.69
N SER A 359 -21.19 -33.75 -4.36
CA SER A 359 -20.50 -35.00 -4.70
C SER A 359 -20.90 -36.19 -3.83
N GLY A 360 -21.70 -35.98 -2.78
CA GLY A 360 -22.17 -37.05 -1.90
C GLY A 360 -21.06 -37.64 -1.04
N GLN A 361 -20.18 -36.81 -0.47
CA GLN A 361 -19.24 -37.27 0.55
C GLN A 361 -19.99 -37.74 1.82
N PRO A 362 -19.38 -38.60 2.67
CA PRO A 362 -20.04 -39.08 3.89
C PRO A 362 -20.50 -37.91 4.78
N LEU A 363 -21.77 -37.84 5.16
CA LEU A 363 -22.33 -36.75 5.98
C LEU A 363 -21.92 -36.84 7.46
N ASP A 364 -20.62 -36.74 7.71
CA ASP A 364 -19.99 -36.75 9.04
C ASP A 364 -19.33 -35.39 9.30
N PRO A 365 -19.76 -34.65 10.35
CA PRO A 365 -19.19 -33.34 10.69
C PRO A 365 -17.68 -33.37 10.91
N MET A 366 -17.14 -34.44 11.48
CA MET A 366 -15.70 -34.55 11.76
C MET A 366 -14.91 -34.63 10.45
N ARG A 367 -15.37 -35.42 9.49
CA ARG A 367 -14.73 -35.55 8.16
C ARG A 367 -14.81 -34.26 7.37
N PHE A 368 -15.93 -33.55 7.44
CA PHE A 368 -16.08 -32.24 6.81
C PHE A 368 -15.10 -31.21 7.39
N PHE A 369 -14.94 -31.18 8.72
CA PHE A 369 -13.99 -30.28 9.37
C PHE A 369 -12.53 -30.60 9.01
N LEU A 370 -12.14 -31.87 9.02
CA LEU A 370 -10.79 -32.30 8.61
C LEU A 370 -10.52 -31.96 7.13
N PHE A 371 -11.49 -32.23 6.25
CA PHE A 371 -11.38 -31.89 4.83
C PHE A 371 -11.22 -30.37 4.60
N THR A 372 -12.07 -29.58 5.26
CA THR A 372 -12.07 -28.11 5.10
C THR A 372 -10.83 -27.48 5.72
N SER A 373 -10.36 -27.96 6.88
CA SER A 373 -9.14 -27.46 7.53
C SER A 373 -7.88 -27.79 6.72
N ALA A 374 -7.79 -28.99 6.12
CA ALA A 374 -6.71 -29.35 5.20
C ALA A 374 -6.68 -28.45 3.95
N CYS A 375 -7.84 -28.17 3.36
CA CYS A 375 -7.92 -27.24 2.23
C CYS A 375 -7.55 -25.79 2.64
N ALA A 376 -8.03 -25.35 3.80
CA ALA A 376 -7.77 -24.01 4.31
C ALA A 376 -6.28 -23.78 4.59
N ILE A 377 -5.58 -24.71 5.26
CA ILE A 377 -4.16 -24.52 5.57
C ILE A 377 -3.28 -24.44 4.32
N VAL A 378 -3.57 -25.26 3.30
CA VAL A 378 -2.92 -25.19 1.98
C VAL A 378 -3.18 -23.84 1.30
N ALA A 379 -4.42 -23.34 1.39
CA ALA A 379 -4.77 -22.02 0.88
C ALA A 379 -3.93 -20.90 1.54
N LEU A 380 -3.79 -20.96 2.87
CA LEU A 380 -3.06 -19.96 3.66
C LEU A 380 -1.55 -19.98 3.38
N ILE A 381 -0.96 -21.17 3.21
CA ILE A 381 0.44 -21.31 2.79
C ILE A 381 0.62 -20.68 1.40
N SER A 382 -0.29 -21.00 0.46
CA SER A 382 -0.24 -20.49 -0.92
C SER A 382 -0.36 -18.96 -0.98
N GLN A 383 -1.27 -18.38 -0.20
CA GLN A 383 -1.40 -16.94 -0.03
C GLN A 383 -0.10 -16.30 0.47
N THR A 384 0.61 -16.96 1.39
CA THR A 384 1.87 -16.46 1.95
C THR A 384 2.98 -16.48 0.89
N PHE A 385 3.07 -17.54 0.09
CA PHE A 385 3.97 -17.57 -1.08
C PHE A 385 3.62 -16.50 -2.13
N GLY A 386 2.34 -16.22 -2.35
CA GLY A 386 1.90 -15.14 -3.25
C GLY A 386 2.40 -13.77 -2.80
N VAL A 387 2.33 -13.49 -1.48
CA VAL A 387 2.90 -12.27 -0.89
C VAL A 387 4.42 -12.23 -1.03
N LEU A 388 5.11 -13.34 -0.81
CA LEU A 388 6.57 -13.43 -0.98
C LEU A 388 7.00 -13.08 -2.41
N VAL A 389 6.34 -13.65 -3.42
CA VAL A 389 6.62 -13.36 -4.83
C VAL A 389 6.33 -11.89 -5.18
N CYS A 390 5.28 -11.31 -4.60
CA CYS A 390 4.97 -9.88 -4.77
C CYS A 390 6.04 -8.95 -4.19
N ILE A 391 6.63 -9.31 -3.06
CA ILE A 391 7.73 -8.54 -2.44
C ILE A 391 9.00 -8.67 -3.30
N SER A 392 9.29 -9.86 -3.81
CA SER A 392 10.54 -10.14 -4.51
C SER A 392 10.58 -9.60 -5.95
N LEU A 393 9.46 -9.61 -6.67
CA LEU A 393 9.42 -9.31 -8.10
C LEU A 393 8.65 -8.01 -8.41
N ARG A 394 8.95 -7.39 -9.57
CA ARG A 394 8.12 -6.30 -10.09
C ARG A 394 6.77 -6.85 -10.56
N PHE A 395 5.72 -6.02 -10.49
CA PHE A 395 4.34 -6.41 -10.79
C PHE A 395 4.17 -7.25 -12.07
N LYS A 396 4.69 -6.77 -13.22
CA LYS A 396 4.56 -7.47 -14.51
C LYS A 396 5.19 -8.87 -14.47
N HIS A 397 6.37 -9.00 -13.85
CA HIS A 397 7.07 -10.27 -13.72
C HIS A 397 6.42 -11.19 -12.69
N ALA A 398 5.90 -10.64 -11.59
CA ALA A 398 5.25 -11.40 -10.53
C ALA A 398 4.00 -12.14 -11.03
N VAL A 399 3.19 -11.51 -11.88
CA VAL A 399 1.97 -12.15 -12.42
C VAL A 399 2.32 -13.33 -13.34
N VAL A 400 3.31 -13.15 -14.23
CA VAL A 400 3.71 -14.18 -15.20
C VAL A 400 4.49 -15.31 -14.52
N PHE A 401 5.64 -14.99 -13.91
CA PHE A 401 6.51 -16.00 -13.32
C PHE A 401 5.94 -16.57 -12.01
N GLY A 402 5.17 -15.79 -11.26
CA GLY A 402 4.50 -16.30 -10.07
C GLY A 402 3.51 -17.40 -10.42
N SER A 403 2.71 -17.23 -11.47
CA SER A 403 1.75 -18.27 -11.89
C SER A 403 2.45 -19.58 -12.30
N LEU A 404 3.65 -19.50 -12.89
CA LEU A 404 4.47 -20.66 -13.24
C LEU A 404 5.10 -21.34 -12.01
N PHE A 405 5.39 -20.57 -10.96
CA PHE A 405 5.99 -21.08 -9.72
C PHE A 405 5.15 -22.16 -9.03
N ILE A 406 3.84 -22.21 -9.27
CA ILE A 406 2.94 -23.23 -8.70
C ILE A 406 3.18 -24.61 -9.30
N MET A 407 3.60 -24.72 -10.57
CA MET A 407 3.58 -25.99 -11.30
C MET A 407 4.41 -27.11 -10.65
N PRO A 408 5.64 -26.87 -10.16
CA PRO A 408 6.41 -27.91 -9.48
C PRO A 408 5.67 -28.47 -8.25
N TRP A 409 5.04 -27.62 -7.45
CA TRP A 409 4.29 -28.05 -6.27
C TRP A 409 3.09 -28.94 -6.64
N VAL A 410 2.47 -28.71 -7.79
CA VAL A 410 1.38 -29.55 -8.30
C VAL A 410 1.88 -30.90 -8.81
N ILE A 411 2.94 -30.92 -9.61
CA ILE A 411 3.47 -32.15 -10.22
C ILE A 411 3.97 -33.13 -9.14
N PHE A 412 4.74 -32.61 -8.18
CA PHE A 412 5.33 -33.39 -7.08
C PHE A 412 4.39 -33.58 -5.88
N SER A 413 3.07 -33.36 -6.06
CA SER A 413 2.06 -33.51 -5.00
C SER A 413 1.74 -34.97 -4.64
N GLY A 414 2.21 -35.93 -5.44
CA GLY A 414 1.86 -37.36 -5.29
C GLY A 414 0.66 -37.81 -6.13
N TYR A 415 -0.04 -36.89 -6.81
CA TYR A 415 -1.13 -37.23 -7.73
C TYR A 415 -0.63 -37.62 -9.13
N PHE A 416 0.19 -36.76 -9.77
CA PHE A 416 0.71 -37.01 -11.12
C PHE A 416 1.93 -37.93 -11.13
N LEU A 417 2.87 -37.68 -10.22
CA LEU A 417 4.08 -38.47 -10.05
C LEU A 417 4.12 -39.00 -8.62
N ARG A 418 4.31 -40.31 -8.46
CA ARG A 418 4.48 -40.96 -7.16
C ARG A 418 5.96 -40.99 -6.79
N LEU A 419 6.25 -40.95 -5.48
CA LEU A 419 7.63 -40.94 -4.98
C LEU A 419 8.46 -42.14 -5.48
N GLY A 420 7.87 -43.33 -5.53
CA GLY A 420 8.55 -44.54 -6.00
C GLY A 420 8.87 -44.56 -7.50
N ASP A 421 8.10 -43.82 -8.30
CA ASP A 421 8.28 -43.72 -9.76
C ASP A 421 9.19 -42.54 -10.15
N ALA A 422 9.50 -41.66 -9.20
CA ALA A 422 10.28 -40.46 -9.44
C ALA A 422 11.79 -40.75 -9.41
N PRO A 423 12.59 -40.07 -10.25
CA PRO A 423 14.04 -40.21 -10.21
C PRO A 423 14.58 -39.71 -8.87
N TRP A 424 15.62 -40.39 -8.37
CA TRP A 424 16.19 -40.18 -7.03
C TRP A 424 16.53 -38.71 -6.72
N PHE A 425 17.05 -37.97 -7.71
CA PHE A 425 17.43 -36.56 -7.53
C PHE A 425 16.25 -35.63 -7.24
N SER A 426 15.01 -36.06 -7.52
CA SER A 426 13.79 -35.28 -7.31
C SER A 426 13.06 -35.62 -5.99
N HIS A 427 13.56 -36.60 -5.23
CA HIS A 427 12.88 -37.07 -4.01
C HIS A 427 12.74 -35.98 -2.95
N TRP A 428 13.73 -35.07 -2.82
CA TRP A 428 13.67 -33.96 -1.88
C TRP A 428 12.49 -33.00 -2.14
N LEU A 429 12.06 -32.84 -3.40
CA LEU A 429 10.91 -32.02 -3.75
C LEU A 429 9.64 -32.56 -3.11
N PHE A 430 9.47 -33.88 -3.04
CA PHE A 430 8.32 -34.49 -2.36
C PHE A 430 8.32 -34.23 -0.85
N HIS A 431 9.48 -34.10 -0.21
CA HIS A 431 9.57 -33.89 1.25
C HIS A 431 9.35 -32.42 1.65
N ILE A 432 9.60 -31.47 0.76
CA ILE A 432 9.36 -30.03 1.02
C ILE A 432 7.94 -29.62 0.58
N ASN A 433 7.30 -30.41 -0.27
CA ASN A 433 6.04 -30.04 -0.91
C ASN A 433 4.84 -30.03 0.03
N PHE A 434 4.38 -28.83 0.39
CA PHE A 434 3.17 -28.63 1.19
C PHE A 434 1.89 -29.13 0.51
N VAL A 435 1.82 -29.16 -0.83
CA VAL A 435 0.65 -29.68 -1.57
C VAL A 435 0.53 -31.18 -1.39
N LYS A 436 1.66 -31.90 -1.32
CA LYS A 436 1.67 -33.35 -1.02
C LYS A 436 1.03 -33.61 0.35
N TYR A 437 1.54 -32.98 1.41
CA TYR A 437 1.02 -33.16 2.76
C TYR A 437 -0.45 -32.73 2.86
N GLY A 438 -0.83 -31.64 2.20
CA GLY A 438 -2.21 -31.19 2.11
C GLY A 438 -3.12 -32.21 1.42
N PHE A 439 -2.67 -32.80 0.32
CA PHE A 439 -3.43 -33.81 -0.41
C PHE A 439 -3.56 -35.11 0.39
N GLN A 440 -2.51 -35.55 1.08
CA GLN A 440 -2.57 -36.68 2.00
C GLN A 440 -3.61 -36.44 3.10
N CYS A 441 -3.65 -35.24 3.72
CA CYS A 441 -4.67 -34.87 4.69
C CYS A 441 -6.10 -34.95 4.13
N VAL A 442 -6.31 -34.46 2.90
CA VAL A 442 -7.62 -34.52 2.22
C VAL A 442 -8.07 -35.96 1.95
N ILE A 443 -7.16 -36.83 1.53
CA ILE A 443 -7.47 -38.25 1.30
C ILE A 443 -7.75 -38.96 2.63
N LEU A 444 -6.95 -38.71 3.67
CA LEU A 444 -7.13 -39.28 4.99
C LEU A 444 -8.45 -38.81 5.65
N SER A 445 -8.88 -37.57 5.44
CA SER A 445 -10.17 -37.09 5.97
C SER A 445 -11.37 -37.84 5.37
N ILE A 446 -11.30 -38.18 4.08
CA ILE A 446 -12.41 -38.82 3.36
C ILE A 446 -12.39 -40.35 3.46
N TYR A 447 -11.21 -40.98 3.41
CA TYR A 447 -11.07 -42.43 3.35
C TYR A 447 -10.49 -43.07 4.62
N GLY A 448 -9.85 -42.28 5.48
CA GLY A 448 -9.30 -42.73 6.76
C GLY A 448 -10.37 -42.88 7.85
N TYR A 449 -9.90 -42.97 9.11
CA TYR A 449 -10.74 -43.07 10.31
C TYR A 449 -11.81 -44.18 10.23
N ASN A 450 -11.40 -45.39 9.83
CA ASN A 450 -12.26 -46.57 9.75
C ASN A 450 -13.58 -46.33 9.00
N ARG A 451 -13.51 -45.68 7.83
CA ARG A 451 -14.68 -45.49 6.96
C ARG A 451 -15.31 -46.85 6.62
N PRO A 452 -16.65 -47.00 6.77
CA PRO A 452 -17.33 -48.27 6.50
C PRO A 452 -17.26 -48.64 5.01
N ARG A 453 -17.67 -49.88 4.73
CA ARG A 453 -17.79 -50.43 3.38
C ARG A 453 -18.59 -49.49 2.47
N MET A 454 -18.01 -49.17 1.31
CA MET A 454 -18.66 -48.33 0.30
C MET A 454 -19.61 -49.17 -0.58
N SER A 455 -20.69 -48.57 -1.08
CA SER A 455 -21.58 -49.22 -2.05
C SER A 455 -20.86 -49.38 -3.40
N CYS A 456 -21.18 -50.41 -4.17
CA CYS A 456 -20.60 -50.64 -5.49
C CYS A 456 -21.72 -50.85 -6.50
N SER A 457 -21.72 -50.07 -7.59
CA SER A 457 -22.72 -50.17 -8.66
C SER A 457 -22.34 -51.16 -9.77
N LYS A 458 -21.13 -51.73 -9.73
CA LYS A 458 -20.63 -52.73 -10.69
C LYS A 458 -20.59 -54.11 -10.02
N ASP A 459 -20.50 -55.17 -10.82
CA ASP A 459 -20.40 -56.54 -10.30
C ASP A 459 -19.16 -56.76 -9.42
N TYR A 460 -18.08 -56.04 -9.73
CA TYR A 460 -16.86 -56.06 -8.94
C TYR A 460 -16.28 -54.65 -8.75
N CYS A 461 -15.97 -54.32 -7.49
CA CYS A 461 -15.19 -53.15 -7.13
C CYS A 461 -14.00 -53.58 -6.27
N HIS A 462 -12.79 -53.31 -6.74
CA HIS A 462 -11.56 -53.65 -6.00
C HIS A 462 -11.43 -52.87 -4.68
N PHE A 463 -11.88 -51.61 -4.68
CA PHE A 463 -11.70 -50.64 -3.59
C PHE A 463 -12.96 -50.45 -2.73
N VAL A 464 -13.78 -51.49 -2.58
CA VAL A 464 -14.98 -51.49 -1.70
C VAL A 464 -14.64 -51.15 -0.25
N PHE A 465 -13.45 -51.57 0.19
CA PHE A 465 -12.89 -51.23 1.49
C PHE A 465 -11.89 -50.07 1.32
N PRO A 466 -12.14 -48.88 1.88
CA PRO A 466 -11.26 -47.72 1.77
C PRO A 466 -9.81 -47.99 2.19
N GLN A 467 -9.60 -48.89 3.16
CA GLN A 467 -8.26 -49.30 3.60
C GLN A 467 -7.40 -49.89 2.46
N LYS A 468 -8.00 -50.61 1.51
CA LYS A 468 -7.29 -51.14 0.33
C LYS A 468 -6.86 -50.00 -0.60
N PHE A 469 -7.68 -48.96 -0.72
CA PHE A 469 -7.34 -47.78 -1.51
C PHE A 469 -6.20 -46.97 -0.86
N LEU A 470 -6.26 -46.78 0.47
CA LEU A 470 -5.14 -46.18 1.22
C LEU A 470 -3.85 -46.99 1.10
N LYS A 471 -3.92 -48.32 1.05
CA LYS A 471 -2.78 -49.19 0.75
C LYS A 471 -2.19 -48.94 -0.63
N HIS A 472 -3.06 -48.84 -1.64
CA HIS A 472 -2.65 -48.56 -3.02
C HIS A 472 -1.96 -47.19 -3.15
N LEU A 473 -2.40 -46.20 -2.37
CA LEU A 473 -1.79 -44.86 -2.31
C LEU A 473 -0.57 -44.76 -1.38
N GLN A 474 -0.15 -45.87 -0.73
CA GLN A 474 0.93 -45.89 0.27
C GLN A 474 0.69 -44.95 1.47
N LEU A 475 -0.57 -44.78 1.90
CA LEU A 475 -0.98 -43.89 3.00
C LEU A 475 -1.41 -44.66 4.27
N GLN A 476 -1.06 -45.94 4.42
CA GLN A 476 -1.56 -46.76 5.54
C GLN A 476 -1.01 -46.35 6.91
N HIS A 477 0.23 -45.87 6.94
CA HIS A 477 0.94 -45.47 8.16
C HIS A 477 0.97 -43.95 8.34
N GLU A 478 0.37 -43.22 7.41
CA GLU A 478 0.35 -41.76 7.43
C GLU A 478 -0.79 -41.27 8.32
N GLU A 479 -0.47 -40.40 9.27
CA GLU A 479 -1.45 -39.80 10.17
C GLU A 479 -1.81 -38.38 9.72
N TYR A 480 -3.09 -38.05 9.83
CA TYR A 480 -3.58 -36.70 9.54
C TYR A 480 -2.89 -35.66 10.43
N SER A 481 -2.81 -35.93 11.74
CA SER A 481 -2.27 -34.98 12.73
C SER A 481 -0.81 -34.63 12.46
N PHE A 482 0.01 -35.63 12.09
CA PHE A 482 1.41 -35.43 11.75
C PHE A 482 1.58 -34.56 10.49
N ASN A 483 0.84 -34.88 9.43
CA ASN A 483 0.87 -34.10 8.18
C ASN A 483 0.34 -32.67 8.38
N PHE A 484 -0.70 -32.50 9.19
CA PHE A 484 -1.24 -31.18 9.55
C PHE A 484 -0.27 -30.35 10.39
N LEU A 485 0.49 -30.99 11.29
CA LEU A 485 1.55 -30.33 12.07
C LEU A 485 2.67 -29.80 11.15
N ILE A 486 3.11 -30.61 10.17
CA ILE A 486 4.10 -30.19 9.17
C ILE A 486 3.59 -28.96 8.41
N LEU A 487 2.34 -29.00 7.93
CA LEU A 487 1.72 -27.87 7.22
C LEU A 487 1.68 -26.60 8.10
N THR A 488 1.35 -26.75 9.37
CA THR A 488 1.32 -25.64 10.33
C THR A 488 2.71 -25.04 10.54
N LEU A 489 3.75 -25.88 10.64
CA LEU A 489 5.14 -25.42 10.75
C LEU A 489 5.60 -24.70 9.48
N ILE A 490 5.28 -25.22 8.30
CA ILE A 490 5.55 -24.56 7.00
C ILE A 490 4.84 -23.21 6.91
N LEU A 491 3.59 -23.12 7.37
CA LEU A 491 2.84 -21.86 7.41
C LEU A 491 3.52 -20.83 8.31
N ILE A 492 3.91 -21.20 9.53
CA ILE A 492 4.57 -20.28 10.46
C ILE A 492 5.93 -19.83 9.91
N LEU A 493 6.74 -20.77 9.41
CA LEU A 493 8.06 -20.47 8.83
C LEU A 493 7.94 -19.53 7.63
N SER A 494 7.03 -19.82 6.69
CA SER A 494 6.81 -18.98 5.51
C SER A 494 6.31 -17.58 5.87
N LYS A 495 5.46 -17.43 6.90
CA LYS A 495 5.03 -16.12 7.41
C LYS A 495 6.20 -15.32 8.00
N ILE A 496 7.11 -15.97 8.72
CA ILE A 496 8.31 -15.32 9.29
C ILE A 496 9.24 -14.87 8.15
N VAL A 497 9.54 -15.75 7.20
CA VAL A 497 10.37 -15.43 6.03
C VAL A 497 9.80 -14.25 5.25
N THR A 498 8.49 -14.26 5.01
CA THR A 498 7.80 -13.18 4.28
C THR A 498 7.88 -11.85 5.02
N PHE A 499 7.75 -11.84 6.35
CA PHE A 499 7.93 -10.64 7.16
C PHE A 499 9.36 -10.07 7.05
N HIS A 500 10.37 -10.94 7.14
CA HIS A 500 11.77 -10.51 7.00
C HIS A 500 12.09 -10.02 5.59
N ALA A 501 11.54 -10.66 4.56
CA ALA A 501 11.66 -10.21 3.17
C ALA A 501 11.03 -8.82 2.98
N LEU A 502 9.82 -8.59 3.49
CA LEU A 502 9.16 -7.28 3.46
C LEU A 502 10.00 -6.20 4.15
N LYS A 503 10.51 -6.51 5.36
CA LYS A 503 11.36 -5.60 6.12
C LYS A 503 12.66 -5.26 5.39
N TYR A 504 13.29 -6.25 4.77
CA TYR A 504 14.50 -6.07 3.98
C TYR A 504 14.24 -5.18 2.75
N GLN A 505 13.18 -5.46 1.99
CA GLN A 505 12.82 -4.68 0.81
C GLN A 505 12.54 -3.21 1.14
N LEU A 506 11.77 -2.95 2.21
CA LEU A 506 11.45 -1.58 2.64
C LEU A 506 12.70 -0.82 3.11
N LYS A 507 13.60 -1.47 3.86
CA LYS A 507 14.88 -0.88 4.26
C LYS A 507 15.76 -0.57 3.06
N HIS A 508 15.85 -1.49 2.09
CA HIS A 508 16.62 -1.30 0.88
C HIS A 508 16.08 -0.12 0.05
N LYS A 509 14.76 -0.02 -0.12
CA LYS A 509 14.14 1.14 -0.79
C LYS A 509 14.43 2.46 -0.06
N ARG A 510 14.39 2.46 1.28
CA ARG A 510 14.72 3.65 2.08
C ARG A 510 16.17 4.08 1.86
N LYS A 511 17.11 3.14 1.88
CA LYS A 511 18.53 3.43 1.63
C LYS A 511 18.74 4.00 0.22
N LYS A 512 18.16 3.34 -0.79
CA LYS A 512 18.26 3.81 -2.18
C LYS A 512 17.71 5.24 -2.36
N SER A 513 16.58 5.56 -1.70
CA SER A 513 16.01 6.92 -1.74
C SER A 513 16.96 7.96 -1.13
N ASN A 514 17.67 7.60 -0.05
CA ASN A 514 18.63 8.49 0.60
C ASN A 514 19.94 8.64 -0.18
N ASP A 515 20.28 7.67 -1.04
CA ASP A 515 21.48 7.71 -1.89
C ASP A 515 21.22 8.47 -3.21
N GLU A 516 19.94 8.66 -3.59
CA GLU A 516 19.50 9.42 -4.79
C GLU A 516 19.17 10.90 -4.48
N GLU A 517 18.95 11.26 -3.20
CA GLU A 517 18.85 12.64 -2.68
C GLU A 517 20.25 13.19 -2.31
#